data_AF-A0A495AGS6-F1
#
_entry.id   AF-A0A495AGS6-F1
#
_cell.length_a   1.000
_cell.length_b   1.000
_cell.length_c   1.000
_cell.angle_alpha   90.00
_cell.angle_beta   90.00
_cell.angle_gamma   90.00
#
_symmetry.space_group_name_H-M   'P 1'
#
loop_
_entity.id
_entity.type
_entity.pdbx_description
1 polymer ?
#
loop_
_entity_poly.entity_id
_entity_poly.type
_entity_poly.pdbx_seq_one_letter_code
_entity_poly.pdbx_strand_id
1 'polypeptide(L)'
;EPVQGEGGFYAASPQFMKQLRSICDRHGIVLIADEIQSGFCRTGKTFAIEHSEIEPDLITMAKSLAGGFPLSALVGKKSLFDKALPGGLGGTYAGSPVAIAAALAVTDIIEKEQLNARAQAIGEQIKTRLHQLAEQFDCIGDVRGYGAMIAMELVEGRDSHRPDKELTAALVQEAGRQGLILLSCGVRGNVIRFLVPLTAEKEIINEGLNILSSSLEVVQNTRLTK
;
A
#
# COMPACT_ATOMS: atom_id res chain seq x y z
N GLU A 1 10.34 -1.17 4.78
CA GLU A 1 9.20 -1.58 3.94
C GLU A 1 9.65 -1.57 2.48
N PRO A 2 9.42 -2.61 1.66
CA PRO A 2 9.72 -2.59 0.22
C PRO A 2 8.93 -1.51 -0.54
N VAL A 3 7.71 -1.21 -0.08
CA VAL A 3 6.95 -0.02 -0.45
C VAL A 3 6.54 0.68 0.83
N GLN A 4 6.99 1.92 1.04
CA GLN A 4 6.66 2.67 2.25
C GLN A 4 5.17 2.98 2.31
N GLY A 5 4.50 2.57 3.38
CA GLY A 5 3.08 2.77 3.54
C GLY A 5 2.72 4.20 3.90
N GLU A 6 2.73 4.51 5.19
CA GLU A 6 2.38 5.84 5.70
C GLU A 6 3.32 6.94 5.17
N GLY A 7 4.53 6.58 4.73
CA GLY A 7 5.50 7.49 4.11
C GLY A 7 5.08 8.06 2.75
N GLY A 8 4.06 7.50 2.09
CA GLY A 8 3.50 8.04 0.84
C GLY A 8 3.62 7.12 -0.38
N PHE A 9 3.67 5.79 -0.18
CA PHE A 9 3.67 4.76 -1.23
C PHE A 9 4.87 4.85 -2.18
N TYR A 10 6.03 5.22 -1.63
CA TYR A 10 7.30 5.16 -2.36
C TYR A 10 7.81 3.72 -2.37
N ALA A 11 7.91 3.15 -3.57
CA ALA A 11 8.55 1.86 -3.78
C ALA A 11 10.06 2.01 -3.80
N ALA A 12 10.76 1.17 -3.03
CA ALA A 12 12.21 1.08 -3.13
C ALA A 12 12.59 0.50 -4.50
N SER A 13 13.55 1.13 -5.19
CA SER A 13 13.99 0.61 -6.49
C SER A 13 14.67 -0.76 -6.33
N PRO A 14 14.55 -1.67 -7.31
CA PRO A 14 15.25 -2.96 -7.28
C PRO A 14 16.76 -2.80 -7.10
N GLN A 15 17.36 -1.78 -7.71
CA GLN A 15 18.79 -1.49 -7.56
C GLN A 15 19.16 -1.12 -6.12
N PHE A 16 18.38 -0.25 -5.48
CA PHE A 16 18.60 0.12 -4.08
C PHE A 16 18.51 -1.12 -3.18
N MET A 17 17.49 -1.96 -3.36
CA MET A 17 17.30 -3.16 -2.56
C MET A 17 18.44 -4.18 -2.76
N LYS A 18 18.89 -4.39 -4.00
CA LYS A 18 20.05 -5.25 -4.31
C LYS A 18 21.34 -4.74 -3.67
N GLN A 19 21.57 -3.42 -3.68
CA GLN A 19 22.72 -2.82 -2.98
C GLN A 19 22.62 -2.97 -1.47
N LEU A 20 21.45 -2.73 -0.89
CA LEU A 20 21.19 -2.91 0.55
C LEU A 20 21.44 -4.36 0.97
N ARG A 21 20.97 -5.34 0.19
CA ARG A 21 21.23 -6.77 0.40
C ARG A 21 22.74 -7.07 0.42
N SER A 22 23.49 -6.58 -0.57
CA SER A 22 24.94 -6.78 -0.64
C SER A 22 25.69 -6.22 0.57
N ILE A 23 25.27 -5.04 1.07
CA ILE A 23 25.82 -4.45 2.30
C ILE A 23 25.50 -5.34 3.49
N CYS A 24 24.26 -5.81 3.60
CA CYS A 24 23.86 -6.68 4.70
C CYS A 24 24.66 -7.99 4.74
N ASP A 25 24.88 -8.61 3.58
CA ASP A 25 25.67 -9.83 3.45
C ASP A 25 27.14 -9.62 3.83
N ARG A 26 27.74 -8.51 3.37
CA ARG A 26 29.13 -8.17 3.67
C ARG A 26 29.39 -7.99 5.16
N HIS A 27 28.42 -7.42 5.88
CA HIS A 27 28.58 -7.03 7.28
C HIS A 27 27.87 -7.97 8.26
N GLY A 28 27.21 -9.03 7.78
CA GLY A 28 26.43 -9.93 8.63
C GLY A 28 25.22 -9.25 9.29
N ILE A 29 24.66 -8.22 8.64
CA ILE A 29 23.48 -7.49 9.12
C ILE A 29 22.22 -8.23 8.67
N VAL A 30 21.23 -8.31 9.55
CA VAL A 30 19.92 -8.90 9.23
C VAL A 30 19.09 -7.89 8.44
N LEU A 31 18.69 -8.26 7.22
CA LEU A 31 17.76 -7.49 6.42
C LEU A 31 16.32 -7.94 6.70
N ILE A 32 15.49 -7.02 7.16
CA ILE A 32 14.08 -7.28 7.47
C ILE A 32 13.20 -6.54 6.45
N ALA A 33 12.38 -7.28 5.70
CA ALA A 33 11.35 -6.71 4.84
C ALA A 33 10.04 -6.60 5.62
N ASP A 34 9.63 -5.37 5.93
CA ASP A 34 8.29 -5.14 6.48
C ASP A 34 7.23 -5.16 5.39
N GLU A 35 6.45 -6.25 5.35
CA GLU A 35 5.40 -6.53 4.38
C GLU A 35 4.00 -6.39 5.01
N ILE A 36 3.88 -5.78 6.19
CA ILE A 36 2.61 -5.65 6.89
C ILE A 36 1.57 -4.95 6.00
N GLN A 37 1.94 -3.89 5.27
CA GLN A 37 1.02 -3.19 4.37
C GLN A 37 1.13 -3.65 2.91
N SER A 38 2.31 -4.04 2.44
CA SER A 38 2.59 -4.33 1.03
C SER A 38 2.43 -5.80 0.63
N GLY A 39 2.35 -6.71 1.60
CA GLY A 39 2.15 -8.14 1.35
C GLY A 39 0.72 -8.53 1.01
N PHE A 40 0.53 -9.83 0.78
CA PHE A 40 -0.74 -10.48 0.43
C PHE A 40 -1.41 -9.85 -0.80
N CYS A 41 -0.71 -9.94 -1.93
CA CYS A 41 -1.19 -9.52 -3.25
C CYS A 41 -1.31 -8.01 -3.46
N ARG A 42 -1.12 -7.19 -2.43
CA ARG A 42 -1.38 -5.74 -2.48
C ARG A 42 -0.62 -5.05 -3.62
N THR A 43 0.63 -5.43 -3.87
CA THR A 43 1.46 -4.90 -4.97
C THR A 43 1.43 -5.75 -6.25
N GLY A 44 0.45 -6.65 -6.38
CA GLY A 44 0.33 -7.61 -7.49
C GLY A 44 1.38 -8.72 -7.51
N LYS A 45 2.02 -8.93 -6.36
CA LYS A 45 2.88 -10.07 -5.98
C LYS A 45 2.46 -10.47 -4.56
N THR A 46 2.75 -11.70 -4.14
CA THR A 46 2.40 -12.14 -2.79
C THR A 46 3.12 -11.30 -1.75
N PHE A 47 4.40 -11.00 -1.99
CA PHE A 47 5.18 -10.03 -1.23
C PHE A 47 5.81 -9.00 -2.16
N ALA A 48 5.85 -7.72 -1.75
CA ALA A 48 6.40 -6.66 -2.56
C ALA A 48 7.92 -6.78 -2.77
N ILE A 49 8.63 -7.43 -1.85
CA ILE A 49 10.07 -7.73 -1.96
C ILE A 49 10.40 -8.55 -3.21
N GLU A 50 9.45 -9.32 -3.74
CA GLU A 50 9.63 -10.10 -4.97
C GLU A 50 9.96 -9.21 -6.18
N HIS A 51 9.50 -7.96 -6.19
CA HIS A 51 9.84 -6.99 -7.25
C HIS A 51 11.33 -6.64 -7.29
N SER A 52 12.06 -6.90 -6.20
CA SER A 52 13.49 -6.61 -6.10
C SER A 52 14.40 -7.80 -6.33
N GLU A 53 13.84 -9.01 -6.50
CA GLU A 53 14.59 -10.26 -6.76
C GLU A 53 15.68 -10.54 -5.70
N ILE A 54 15.45 -10.17 -4.45
CA ILE A 54 16.31 -10.52 -3.32
C ILE A 54 15.53 -11.32 -2.27
N GLU A 55 16.25 -12.10 -1.48
CA GLU A 55 15.71 -12.77 -0.30
C GLU A 55 16.08 -11.98 0.97
N PRO A 56 15.09 -11.44 1.71
CA PRO A 56 15.34 -10.85 3.02
C PRO A 56 15.62 -11.95 4.05
N ASP A 57 16.26 -11.61 5.17
CA ASP A 57 16.51 -12.58 6.24
C ASP A 57 15.25 -12.84 7.08
N LEU A 58 14.40 -11.82 7.21
CA LEU A 58 13.12 -11.86 7.90
C LEU A 58 12.05 -11.06 7.13
N ILE A 59 10.79 -11.47 7.26
CA ILE A 59 9.60 -10.79 6.76
C ILE A 59 8.59 -10.62 7.90
N THR A 60 8.10 -9.41 8.13
CA THR A 60 6.96 -9.15 9.04
C THR A 60 5.65 -9.06 8.27
N MET A 61 4.61 -9.71 8.80
CA MET A 61 3.30 -9.85 8.17
C MET A 61 2.18 -9.59 9.17
N ALA A 62 1.11 -8.91 8.75
CA ALA A 62 -0.14 -8.74 9.50
C ALA A 62 -1.26 -8.28 8.53
N LYS A 63 -2.11 -7.33 8.95
CA LYS A 63 -3.19 -6.70 8.15
C LYS A 63 -3.98 -7.73 7.32
N SER A 64 -3.69 -7.84 6.03
CA SER A 64 -4.38 -8.71 5.09
C SER A 64 -4.22 -10.20 5.38
N LEU A 65 -3.18 -10.61 6.13
CA LEU A 65 -2.85 -12.01 6.43
C LEU A 65 -4.05 -12.84 6.87
N ALA A 66 -4.94 -12.29 7.70
CA ALA A 66 -6.09 -13.01 8.26
C ALA A 66 -7.43 -12.32 8.00
N GLY A 67 -7.55 -11.56 6.89
CA GLY A 67 -8.84 -11.04 6.44
C GLY A 67 -9.55 -10.14 7.45
N GLY A 68 -8.79 -9.44 8.31
CA GLY A 68 -9.31 -8.56 9.37
C GLY A 68 -9.27 -9.16 10.78
N PHE A 69 -9.02 -10.46 10.93
CA PHE A 69 -8.78 -11.05 12.25
C PHE A 69 -7.39 -10.66 12.79
N PRO A 70 -7.23 -10.46 14.11
CA PRO A 70 -5.93 -10.12 14.69
C PRO A 70 -4.93 -11.28 14.54
N LEU A 71 -4.04 -11.18 13.56
CA LEU A 71 -2.90 -12.05 13.37
C LEU A 71 -1.72 -11.27 12.85
N SER A 72 -0.54 -11.57 13.39
CA SER A 72 0.73 -11.16 12.82
C SER A 72 1.69 -12.34 12.82
N ALA A 73 2.71 -12.28 11.98
CA ALA A 73 3.72 -13.31 11.85
C ALA A 73 5.08 -12.70 11.51
N LEU A 74 6.12 -13.36 11.99
CA LEU A 74 7.50 -13.15 11.59
C LEU A 74 7.98 -14.44 10.94
N VAL A 75 8.39 -14.37 9.68
CA VAL A 75 8.96 -15.50 8.93
C VAL A 75 10.39 -15.17 8.57
N GLY A 76 11.27 -16.16 8.52
CA GLY A 76 12.65 -15.95 8.11
C GLY A 76 13.56 -17.13 8.41
N LYS A 77 14.87 -16.91 8.28
CA LYS A 77 15.87 -17.98 8.31
C LYS A 77 15.90 -18.69 9.67
N LYS A 78 15.89 -20.03 9.63
CA LYS A 78 15.95 -20.89 10.82
C LYS A 78 17.07 -20.50 11.80
N SER A 79 18.26 -20.21 11.27
CA SER A 79 19.43 -19.82 12.08
C SER A 79 19.26 -18.53 12.88
N LEU A 80 18.25 -17.71 12.58
CA LEU A 80 17.88 -16.55 13.39
C LEU A 80 16.92 -16.93 14.52
N PHE A 81 15.95 -17.80 14.25
CA PHE A 81 14.99 -18.26 15.26
C PHE A 81 15.60 -19.20 16.29
N ASP A 82 16.54 -20.07 15.88
CA ASP A 82 17.25 -20.99 16.78
C ASP A 82 18.08 -20.25 17.85
N LYS A 83 18.28 -18.94 17.72
CA LYS A 83 18.93 -18.09 18.73
C LYS A 83 18.00 -17.70 19.88
N ALA A 84 16.68 -17.82 19.71
CA ALA A 84 15.74 -17.54 20.78
C ALA A 84 15.83 -18.63 21.84
N LEU A 85 15.96 -18.22 23.10
CA LEU A 85 15.91 -19.14 24.24
C LEU A 85 14.49 -19.73 24.38
N PRO A 86 14.32 -20.90 25.03
CA PRO A 86 12.99 -21.39 25.39
C PRO A 86 12.16 -20.32 26.11
N GLY A 87 10.97 -20.01 25.59
CA GLY A 87 10.11 -18.94 26.09
C GLY A 87 10.51 -17.51 25.66
N GLY A 88 11.60 -17.35 24.88
CA GLY A 88 12.08 -16.05 24.40
C GLY A 88 11.21 -15.43 23.29
N LEU A 89 10.36 -16.23 22.65
CA LEU A 89 9.31 -15.79 21.73
C LEU A 89 7.98 -16.40 22.19
N GLY A 90 6.98 -15.55 22.43
CA GLY A 90 5.67 -16.00 22.89
C GLY A 90 4.66 -14.86 22.94
N GLY A 91 3.43 -15.22 23.30
CA GLY A 91 2.33 -14.27 23.50
C GLY A 91 1.03 -15.03 23.70
N THR A 92 0.23 -14.65 24.70
CA THR A 92 -0.97 -15.41 25.11
C THR A 92 -1.96 -15.64 23.97
N TYR A 93 -2.11 -14.65 23.08
CA TYR A 93 -3.01 -14.72 21.93
C TYR A 93 -2.30 -14.94 20.59
N ALA A 94 -0.96 -15.13 20.61
CA ALA A 94 -0.20 -15.38 19.40
C ALA A 94 -0.65 -16.71 18.77
N GLY A 95 -0.97 -16.70 17.48
CA GLY A 95 -1.43 -17.90 16.78
C GLY A 95 -2.84 -18.37 17.20
N SER A 96 -3.75 -17.45 17.55
CA SER A 96 -5.16 -17.79 17.81
C SER A 96 -5.74 -18.71 16.72
N PRO A 97 -6.30 -19.88 17.06
CA PRO A 97 -6.81 -20.84 16.08
C PRO A 97 -7.84 -20.25 15.11
N VAL A 98 -8.68 -19.32 15.58
CA VAL A 98 -9.67 -18.64 14.74
C VAL A 98 -9.00 -17.76 13.70
N ALA A 99 -7.95 -17.02 14.10
CA ALA A 99 -7.22 -16.16 13.19
C ALA A 99 -6.37 -16.98 12.18
N ILE A 100 -5.86 -18.14 12.60
CA ILE A 100 -5.17 -19.09 11.72
C ILE A 100 -6.13 -19.68 10.68
N ALA A 101 -7.34 -20.09 11.09
CA ALA A 101 -8.37 -20.57 10.15
C ALA A 101 -8.73 -19.49 9.11
N ALA A 102 -8.85 -18.23 9.53
CA ALA A 102 -9.07 -17.11 8.61
C ALA A 102 -7.89 -16.91 7.65
N ALA A 103 -6.64 -17.00 8.13
CA ALA A 103 -5.45 -16.86 7.28
C ALA A 103 -5.31 -17.97 6.23
N LEU A 104 -5.67 -19.21 6.58
CA LEU A 104 -5.74 -20.31 5.63
C LEU A 104 -6.79 -20.04 4.54
N ALA A 105 -7.98 -19.59 4.92
CA ALA A 105 -9.02 -19.22 3.96
C ALA A 105 -8.59 -18.05 3.05
N VAL A 106 -7.90 -17.05 3.59
CA VAL A 106 -7.34 -15.94 2.78
C VAL A 106 -6.33 -16.46 1.77
N THR A 107 -5.44 -17.37 2.17
CA THR A 107 -4.43 -17.96 1.28
C THR A 107 -5.08 -18.75 0.14
N ASP A 108 -6.10 -19.55 0.47
CA ASP A 108 -6.93 -20.25 -0.51
C ASP A 108 -7.58 -19.32 -1.52
N ILE A 109 -8.14 -18.19 -1.06
CA ILE A 109 -8.78 -17.18 -1.93
C ILE A 109 -7.75 -16.50 -2.84
N ILE A 110 -6.58 -16.15 -2.29
CA ILE A 110 -5.48 -15.57 -3.07
C ILE A 110 -5.14 -16.42 -4.29
N GLU A 111 -5.04 -17.73 -4.11
CA GLU A 111 -4.75 -18.69 -5.17
C GLU A 111 -5.96 -18.89 -6.11
N LYS A 112 -7.14 -19.22 -5.56
CA LYS A 112 -8.34 -19.54 -6.35
C LYS A 112 -8.82 -18.38 -7.20
N GLU A 113 -8.82 -17.16 -6.66
CA GLU A 113 -9.29 -15.95 -7.33
C GLU A 113 -8.16 -15.18 -8.03
N GLN A 114 -6.93 -15.72 -8.03
CA GLN A 114 -5.77 -15.12 -8.72
C GLN A 114 -5.54 -13.66 -8.31
N LEU A 115 -5.58 -13.38 -7.00
CA LEU A 115 -5.62 -12.02 -6.49
C LEU A 115 -4.38 -11.18 -6.82
N ASN A 116 -3.24 -11.81 -7.09
CA ASN A 116 -2.05 -11.13 -7.63
C ASN A 116 -2.33 -10.47 -8.99
N ALA A 117 -2.93 -11.22 -9.93
CA ALA A 117 -3.30 -10.69 -11.24
C ALA A 117 -4.42 -9.66 -11.13
N ARG A 118 -5.40 -9.90 -10.24
CA ARG A 118 -6.47 -8.95 -9.96
C ARG A 118 -5.94 -7.61 -9.44
N ALA A 119 -4.98 -7.63 -8.52
CA ALA A 119 -4.36 -6.41 -7.99
C ALA A 119 -3.63 -5.60 -9.08
N GLN A 120 -2.96 -6.27 -10.03
CA GLN A 120 -2.37 -5.58 -11.19
C GLN A 120 -3.45 -4.89 -12.02
N ALA A 121 -4.54 -5.60 -12.35
CA ALA A 121 -5.63 -5.03 -13.15
C ALA A 121 -6.32 -3.83 -12.46
N ILE A 122 -6.56 -3.91 -11.15
CA ILE A 122 -7.09 -2.80 -10.34
C ILE A 122 -6.12 -1.61 -10.36
N GLY A 123 -4.83 -1.88 -10.18
CA GLY A 123 -3.78 -0.86 -10.21
C GLY A 123 -3.77 -0.08 -11.52
N GLU A 124 -3.79 -0.79 -12.65
CA GLU A 124 -3.82 -0.16 -13.98
C GLU A 124 -5.09 0.65 -14.20
N GLN A 125 -6.26 0.14 -13.78
CA GLN A 125 -7.53 0.89 -13.86
C GLN A 125 -7.45 2.21 -13.08
N ILE A 126 -7.00 2.17 -11.83
CA ILE A 126 -6.89 3.36 -10.98
C ILE A 126 -5.86 4.33 -11.57
N LYS A 127 -4.63 3.88 -11.87
CA LYS A 127 -3.58 4.75 -12.43
C LYS A 127 -4.01 5.41 -13.74
N THR A 128 -4.64 4.66 -14.65
CA THR A 128 -5.14 5.22 -15.92
C THR A 128 -6.09 6.40 -15.66
N ARG A 129 -7.04 6.23 -14.74
CA ARG A 129 -7.99 7.29 -14.42
C ARG A 129 -7.34 8.46 -13.71
N LEU A 130 -6.39 8.21 -12.80
CA LEU A 130 -5.65 9.28 -12.12
C LEU A 130 -4.75 10.07 -13.07
N HIS A 131 -4.12 9.44 -14.06
CA HIS A 131 -3.36 10.14 -15.09
C HIS A 131 -4.26 11.02 -15.95
N GLN A 132 -5.45 10.56 -16.33
CA GLN A 132 -6.44 11.39 -17.04
C GLN A 132 -6.87 12.60 -16.21
N LEU A 133 -7.07 12.43 -14.89
CA LEU A 133 -7.35 13.55 -13.99
C LEU A 133 -6.15 14.49 -13.88
N ALA A 134 -4.92 13.96 -13.89
CA ALA A 134 -3.71 14.77 -13.86
C ALA A 134 -3.54 15.62 -15.12
N GLU A 135 -4.16 15.29 -16.25
CA GLU A 135 -4.22 16.16 -17.44
C GLU A 135 -5.18 17.36 -17.24
N GLN A 136 -6.18 17.22 -16.38
CA GLN A 136 -7.24 18.21 -16.14
C GLN A 136 -6.96 19.10 -14.93
N PHE A 137 -6.26 18.56 -13.93
CA PHE A 137 -6.00 19.23 -12.65
C PHE A 137 -4.49 19.38 -12.41
N ASP A 138 -4.00 20.62 -12.48
CA ASP A 138 -2.59 20.95 -12.21
C ASP A 138 -2.16 20.73 -10.75
N CYS A 139 -3.11 20.41 -9.87
CA CYS A 139 -2.81 20.05 -8.49
C CYS A 139 -2.30 18.61 -8.32
N ILE A 140 -2.40 17.76 -9.33
CA ILE A 140 -1.89 16.38 -9.28
C ILE A 140 -0.44 16.39 -9.75
N GLY A 141 0.49 16.20 -8.82
CA GLY A 141 1.93 16.24 -9.09
C GLY A 141 2.50 14.90 -9.52
N ASP A 142 2.08 13.81 -8.87
CA ASP A 142 2.57 12.46 -9.16
C ASP A 142 1.50 11.40 -8.93
N VAL A 143 1.54 10.34 -9.73
CA VAL A 143 0.72 9.13 -9.59
C VAL A 143 1.66 7.94 -9.62
N ARG A 144 1.69 7.18 -8.52
CA ARG A 144 2.68 6.12 -8.32
C ARG A 144 2.11 4.90 -7.62
N GLY A 145 2.85 3.80 -7.64
CA GLY A 145 2.55 2.57 -6.89
C GLY A 145 2.63 1.30 -7.74
N TYR A 146 2.59 0.16 -7.05
CA TYR A 146 2.55 -1.18 -7.64
C TYR A 146 1.22 -1.87 -7.34
N GLY A 147 0.71 -2.65 -8.30
CA GLY A 147 -0.56 -3.37 -8.14
C GLY A 147 -1.67 -2.45 -7.63
N ALA A 148 -2.43 -2.90 -6.64
CA ALA A 148 -3.52 -2.14 -6.02
C ALA A 148 -3.06 -1.32 -4.79
N MET A 149 -1.79 -0.91 -4.77
CA MET A 149 -1.21 0.02 -3.78
C MET A 149 -0.80 1.30 -4.49
N ILE A 150 -1.79 2.13 -4.81
CA ILE A 150 -1.61 3.32 -5.65
C ILE A 150 -1.73 4.59 -4.80
N ALA A 151 -0.99 5.62 -5.16
CA ALA A 151 -1.04 6.93 -4.54
C ALA A 151 -1.14 8.04 -5.59
N MET A 152 -1.83 9.11 -5.20
CA MET A 152 -1.92 10.39 -5.92
C MET A 152 -1.38 11.48 -4.99
N GLU A 153 -0.29 12.14 -5.41
CA GLU A 153 0.31 13.24 -4.67
C GLU A 153 -0.24 14.59 -5.16
N LEU A 154 -0.68 15.42 -4.22
CA LEU A 154 -1.24 16.73 -4.46
C LEU A 154 -0.25 17.83 -4.13
N VAL A 155 -0.11 18.79 -5.04
CA VAL A 155 0.87 19.87 -5.00
C VAL A 155 0.27 21.16 -5.58
N GLU A 156 0.94 22.27 -5.37
CA GLU A 156 0.56 23.55 -5.98
C GLU A 156 1.20 23.70 -7.36
N GLY A 157 0.40 23.78 -8.42
CA GLY A 157 0.87 24.11 -9.77
C GLY A 157 1.90 23.12 -10.35
N ARG A 158 1.69 21.81 -10.14
CA ARG A 158 2.60 20.71 -10.51
C ARG A 158 4.01 20.78 -9.90
N ASP A 159 4.26 21.68 -8.96
CA ASP A 159 5.57 21.81 -8.32
C ASP A 159 5.69 20.82 -7.16
N SER A 160 6.47 19.75 -7.36
CA SER A 160 6.73 18.74 -6.32
C SER A 160 7.36 19.31 -5.06
N HIS A 161 7.93 20.51 -5.10
CA HIS A 161 8.46 21.20 -3.91
C HIS A 161 7.38 21.94 -3.11
N ARG A 162 6.15 22.08 -3.61
CA ARG A 162 5.03 22.76 -2.95
C ARG A 162 3.89 21.77 -2.64
N PRO A 163 3.95 21.06 -1.51
CA PRO A 163 2.99 20.02 -1.16
C PRO A 163 1.68 20.68 -0.74
N ASP A 164 0.54 20.14 -1.17
CA ASP A 164 -0.75 20.76 -0.90
C ASP A 164 -1.57 19.96 0.14
N LYS A 165 -1.18 20.10 1.40
CA LYS A 165 -1.81 19.41 2.52
C LYS A 165 -3.25 19.88 2.74
N GLU A 166 -3.51 21.16 2.57
CA GLU A 166 -4.82 21.78 2.75
C GLU A 166 -5.80 21.26 1.69
N LEU A 167 -5.36 21.13 0.43
CA LEU A 167 -6.18 20.54 -0.64
C LEU A 167 -6.47 19.09 -0.35
N THR A 168 -5.46 18.35 0.08
CA THR A 168 -5.58 16.93 0.42
C THR A 168 -6.62 16.73 1.51
N ALA A 169 -6.59 17.54 2.56
CA ALA A 169 -7.59 17.50 3.63
C ALA A 169 -8.99 17.88 3.13
N ALA A 170 -9.11 18.94 2.32
CA ALA A 170 -10.38 19.35 1.75
C ALA A 170 -10.99 18.27 0.83
N LEU A 171 -10.15 17.62 0.01
CA LEU A 171 -10.56 16.54 -0.88
C LEU A 171 -11.06 15.32 -0.10
N VAL A 172 -10.37 14.92 0.98
CA VAL A 172 -10.83 13.82 1.85
C VAL A 172 -12.21 14.14 2.44
N GLN A 173 -12.42 15.36 2.92
CA GLN A 173 -13.71 15.78 3.48
C GLN A 173 -14.82 15.81 2.42
N GLU A 174 -14.55 16.38 1.25
CA GLU A 174 -15.53 16.48 0.17
C GLU A 174 -15.91 15.11 -0.39
N ALA A 175 -14.92 14.24 -0.66
CA ALA A 175 -15.17 12.86 -1.04
C ALA A 175 -16.05 12.14 0.00
N GLY A 176 -15.78 12.34 1.29
CA GLY A 176 -16.58 11.79 2.37
C GLY A 176 -18.03 12.27 2.37
N ARG A 177 -18.29 13.55 2.05
CA ARG A 177 -19.65 14.09 1.89
C ARG A 177 -20.39 13.48 0.70
N GLN A 178 -19.65 13.11 -0.34
CA GLN A 178 -20.18 12.44 -1.54
C GLN A 178 -20.26 10.91 -1.40
N GLY A 179 -19.89 10.35 -0.25
CA GLY A 179 -19.99 8.91 0.03
C GLY A 179 -18.74 8.08 -0.27
N LEU A 180 -17.60 8.71 -0.58
CA LEU A 180 -16.32 8.04 -0.82
C LEU A 180 -15.35 8.23 0.35
N ILE A 181 -14.91 7.12 0.95
CA ILE A 181 -13.89 7.13 2.01
C ILE A 181 -12.50 7.13 1.37
N LEU A 182 -11.82 8.28 1.46
CA LEU A 182 -10.41 8.42 1.10
C LEU A 182 -9.53 8.47 2.34
N LEU A 183 -8.33 7.91 2.24
CA LEU A 183 -7.31 8.04 3.27
C LEU A 183 -6.15 8.86 2.71
N SER A 184 -5.68 9.84 3.49
CA SER A 184 -4.43 10.53 3.21
C SER A 184 -3.26 9.87 3.95
N CYS A 185 -2.05 10.14 3.45
CA CYS A 185 -0.77 9.73 4.02
C CYS A 185 0.35 10.67 3.54
N GLY A 186 1.61 10.25 3.69
CA GLY A 186 2.78 11.00 3.25
C GLY A 186 3.33 11.89 4.35
N VAL A 187 4.67 12.01 4.42
CA VAL A 187 5.37 12.83 5.43
C VAL A 187 4.93 14.29 5.39
N ARG A 188 4.55 14.79 4.21
CA ARG A 188 4.10 16.17 3.98
C ARG A 188 2.58 16.32 4.02
N GLY A 189 1.85 15.23 4.26
CA GLY A 189 0.39 15.20 4.40
C GLY A 189 -0.40 15.46 3.12
N ASN A 190 0.23 15.29 1.96
CA ASN A 190 -0.29 15.70 0.66
C ASN A 190 -0.57 14.53 -0.30
N VAL A 191 -0.72 13.30 0.21
CA VAL A 191 -0.89 12.11 -0.62
C VAL A 191 -2.21 11.44 -0.31
N ILE A 192 -3.04 11.20 -1.33
CA ILE A 192 -4.19 10.28 -1.25
C ILE A 192 -3.71 8.89 -1.61
N ARG A 193 -4.03 7.90 -0.76
CA ARG A 193 -3.72 6.49 -1.01
C ARG A 193 -4.97 5.69 -1.36
N PHE A 194 -4.82 4.82 -2.34
CA PHE A 194 -5.86 3.94 -2.85
C PHE A 194 -5.53 2.49 -2.44
N LEU A 195 -6.33 1.97 -1.53
CA LEU A 195 -6.22 0.61 -0.97
C LEU A 195 -7.57 -0.11 -1.08
N VAL A 196 -8.12 -0.20 -2.28
CA VAL A 196 -9.39 -0.89 -2.50
C VAL A 196 -9.26 -2.39 -2.16
N PRO A 197 -10.34 -3.05 -1.68
CA PRO A 197 -10.38 -4.50 -1.59
C PRO A 197 -10.08 -5.13 -2.95
N LEU A 198 -9.28 -6.19 -2.99
CA LEU A 198 -8.93 -6.84 -4.26
C LEU A 198 -10.13 -7.57 -4.90
N THR A 199 -11.14 -7.85 -4.09
CA THR A 199 -12.42 -8.45 -4.49
C THR A 199 -13.46 -7.41 -4.94
N ALA A 200 -13.18 -6.10 -4.86
CA ALA A 200 -14.12 -5.07 -5.30
C ALA A 200 -14.44 -5.21 -6.79
N GLU A 201 -15.70 -5.03 -7.16
CA GLU A 201 -16.15 -5.05 -8.55
C GLU A 201 -15.62 -3.84 -9.32
N LYS A 202 -15.46 -3.98 -10.64
CA LYS A 202 -14.90 -2.92 -11.50
C LYS A 202 -15.78 -1.67 -11.47
N GLU A 203 -17.09 -1.87 -11.41
CA GLU A 203 -18.13 -0.86 -11.40
C GLU A 203 -18.05 -0.01 -10.13
N ILE A 204 -17.85 -0.63 -8.97
CA ILE A 204 -17.64 0.06 -7.69
C ILE A 204 -16.35 0.88 -7.70
N ILE A 205 -15.27 0.35 -8.28
CA ILE A 205 -14.01 1.11 -8.44
C ILE A 205 -14.24 2.34 -9.33
N ASN A 206 -14.98 2.20 -10.44
CA ASN A 206 -15.31 3.31 -11.34
C ASN A 206 -16.19 4.36 -10.67
N GLU A 207 -17.19 3.94 -9.89
CA GLU A 207 -18.03 4.84 -9.10
C GLU A 207 -17.19 5.69 -8.15
N GLY A 208 -16.30 5.06 -7.38
CA GLY A 208 -15.39 5.78 -6.49
C GLY A 208 -14.47 6.76 -7.23
N LEU A 209 -13.95 6.38 -8.40
CA LEU A 209 -13.12 7.27 -9.22
C LEU A 209 -13.92 8.44 -9.84
N ASN A 210 -15.21 8.26 -10.11
CA ASN A 210 -16.10 9.34 -10.55
C ASN A 210 -16.38 10.32 -9.41
N ILE A 211 -16.65 9.82 -8.20
CA ILE A 211 -16.80 10.67 -7.01
C ILE A 211 -15.51 11.44 -6.72
N LEU A 212 -14.33 10.81 -6.86
CA LEU A 212 -13.04 11.48 -6.74
C LEU A 212 -12.91 12.65 -7.73
N SER A 213 -13.26 12.44 -9.00
CA SER A 213 -13.25 13.47 -10.05
C SER A 213 -14.15 14.64 -9.67
N SER A 214 -15.40 14.37 -9.30
CA SER A 214 -16.34 15.41 -8.90
C SER A 214 -15.88 16.17 -7.65
N SER A 215 -15.30 15.46 -6.67
CA SER A 215 -14.77 16.08 -5.46
C SER A 215 -13.59 17.01 -5.77
N LEU A 216 -12.69 16.63 -6.69
CA LEU A 216 -11.59 17.49 -7.17
C LEU A 216 -12.11 18.79 -7.81
N GLU A 217 -13.13 18.70 -8.66
CA GLU A 217 -13.76 19.89 -9.27
C GLU A 217 -14.30 20.85 -8.21
N VAL A 218 -15.03 20.33 -7.23
CA VAL A 218 -15.63 21.14 -6.15
C VAL A 218 -14.56 21.86 -5.34
N VAL A 219 -13.51 21.15 -4.90
CA VAL A 219 -12.48 21.76 -4.04
C VAL A 219 -11.60 22.75 -4.80
N GLN A 220 -11.35 22.53 -6.10
CA GLN A 220 -10.61 23.48 -6.95
C GLN A 220 -11.42 24.74 -7.21
N ASN A 221 -12.71 24.62 -7.56
CA ASN A 221 -13.59 25.77 -7.77
C ASN A 221 -13.78 26.61 -6.50
N THR A 222 -13.87 25.96 -5.33
CA THR A 222 -13.97 26.65 -4.04
C THR A 222 -12.71 27.45 -3.70
N ARG A 223 -11.55 27.05 -4.22
CA ARG A 223 -10.29 27.80 -4.04
C ARG A 223 -10.17 28.99 -4.95
N LEU A 224 -10.61 28.87 -6.20
CA LEU A 224 -10.61 29.97 -7.16
C LEU A 224 -11.57 31.11 -6.78
N THR A 225 -12.54 30.84 -5.90
CA THR A 225 -13.56 31.79 -5.44
C THR A 225 -13.23 32.44 -4.09
N LYS A 226 -12.12 32.06 -3.46
CA LYS A 226 -11.59 32.67 -2.23
C LYS A 226 -10.40 33.57 -2.54
#